data_AF-A0A1Y0IBU5-F1
#
_entry.id   AF-A0A1Y0IBU5-F1
#
_cell.length_a   1.000
_cell.length_b   1.000
_cell.length_c   1.000
_cell.angle_alpha   90.00
_cell.angle_beta   90.00
_cell.angle_gamma   90.00
#
_symmetry.space_group_name_H-M   'P 1'
#
loop_
_entity.id
_entity.type
_entity.pdbx_description
1 polymer ?
#
loop_
_entity_poly.entity_id
_entity_poly.type
_entity_poly.pdbx_seq_one_letter_code
_entity_poly.pdbx_strand_id
1 'polypeptide(L)'
;MKNPSAANHRKGTGRQVSFIISDKRKPNYTDWMKRRVDSDVGKQIYSHRMSVVEPVFGNIGTTKKLNRFSLRGKAKVQGQWQLYCMVHNIEKVLNYGDIAA
;
A
#
# COMPACT_ATOMS: atom_id res chain seq x y z
N MET A 1 19.63 9.09 -15.71
CA MET A 1 19.84 7.84 -16.48
C MET A 1 21.35 7.66 -16.62
N LYS A 2 21.95 6.57 -16.10
CA LYS A 2 23.41 6.33 -16.20
C LYS A 2 23.68 5.41 -17.39
N ASN A 3 24.72 5.72 -18.19
CA ASN A 3 25.13 4.86 -19.29
C ASN A 3 25.82 3.60 -18.75
N PRO A 4 25.46 2.41 -19.24
CA PRO A 4 26.03 1.17 -18.74
C PRO A 4 27.50 1.05 -19.15
N SER A 5 28.38 0.76 -18.18
CA SER A 5 29.83 0.62 -18.37
C SER A 5 30.39 -0.66 -17.74
N ALA A 6 29.51 -1.55 -17.28
CA ALA A 6 29.88 -2.83 -16.65
C ALA A 6 30.75 -3.72 -17.54
N ALA A 7 30.62 -3.62 -18.87
CA ALA A 7 31.45 -4.36 -19.83
C ALA A 7 32.90 -3.83 -19.89
N ASN A 8 33.13 -2.56 -19.56
CA ASN A 8 34.43 -1.91 -19.74
C ASN A 8 35.31 -1.98 -18.48
N HIS A 9 34.71 -2.02 -17.27
CA HIS A 9 35.46 -2.23 -16.04
C HIS A 9 34.60 -2.77 -14.88
N ARG A 10 35.25 -3.34 -13.87
CA ARG A 10 34.63 -4.03 -12.72
C ARG A 10 33.75 -3.16 -11.82
N LYS A 11 33.90 -1.83 -11.86
CA LYS A 11 33.05 -0.88 -11.11
C LYS A 11 31.93 -0.29 -11.96
N GLY A 12 31.72 -0.83 -13.17
CA GLY A 12 30.78 -0.27 -14.13
C GLY A 12 29.34 -0.60 -13.76
N THR A 13 28.44 0.36 -13.95
CA THR A 13 27.01 0.16 -13.71
C THR A 13 26.43 -0.67 -14.85
N GLY A 14 25.69 -1.74 -14.53
CA GLY A 14 24.99 -2.56 -15.51
C GLY A 14 23.77 -1.84 -16.09
N ARG A 15 23.33 -2.24 -17.29
CA ARG A 15 22.04 -1.82 -17.84
C ARG A 15 20.95 -2.66 -17.20
N GLN A 16 20.00 -2.03 -16.51
CA GLN A 16 18.79 -2.73 -16.11
C GLN A 16 17.91 -2.92 -17.35
N VAL A 17 17.53 -4.16 -17.63
CA VAL A 17 16.59 -4.53 -18.68
C VAL A 17 15.50 -5.39 -18.05
N SER A 18 14.25 -5.19 -18.48
CA SER A 18 13.12 -6.03 -18.10
C SER A 18 12.78 -6.96 -19.26
N PHE A 19 12.75 -8.26 -18.99
CA PHE A 19 12.24 -9.25 -19.94
C PHE A 19 10.84 -9.65 -19.49
N ILE A 20 9.88 -9.66 -20.41
CA ILE A 20 8.57 -10.28 -20.16
C ILE A 20 8.77 -11.78 -20.30
N ILE A 21 9.15 -12.43 -19.22
CA ILE A 21 9.23 -13.89 -19.18
C ILE A 21 7.80 -14.41 -19.05
N SER A 22 7.28 -15.03 -20.11
CA SER A 22 5.99 -15.73 -20.08
C SER A 22 6.14 -16.99 -19.22
N ASP A 23 5.94 -16.84 -17.92
CA ASP A 23 6.04 -17.93 -16.96
C ASP A 23 4.81 -18.86 -17.13
N LYS A 24 5.04 -20.12 -17.54
CA LYS A 24 3.99 -21.15 -17.70
C LYS A 24 3.53 -21.74 -16.35
N ARG A 25 3.74 -21.02 -15.25
CA ARG A 25 3.32 -21.47 -13.92
C ARG A 25 1.79 -21.47 -13.79
N LYS A 26 1.30 -22.32 -12.89
CA LYS A 26 -0.12 -22.33 -12.53
C LYS A 26 -0.53 -20.97 -11.93
N PRO A 27 -1.76 -20.49 -12.21
CA PRO A 27 -2.26 -19.24 -11.65
C PRO A 27 -2.37 -19.35 -10.12
N ASN A 28 -1.99 -18.28 -9.43
CA ASN A 28 -2.08 -18.18 -7.98
C ASN A 28 -3.07 -17.08 -7.55
N TYR A 29 -3.20 -16.85 -6.23
CA TYR A 29 -4.08 -15.82 -5.69
C TYR A 29 -3.74 -14.41 -6.17
N THR A 30 -2.45 -14.12 -6.40
CA THR A 30 -2.01 -12.82 -6.94
C THR A 30 -2.51 -12.64 -8.38
N ASP A 31 -2.50 -13.68 -9.20
CA ASP A 31 -3.02 -13.59 -10.58
C ASP A 31 -4.54 -13.42 -10.60
N TRP A 32 -5.25 -13.99 -9.64
CA TRP A 32 -6.67 -13.71 -9.44
C TRP A 32 -6.90 -12.25 -9.04
N MET A 33 -6.12 -11.73 -8.08
CA MET A 33 -6.25 -10.35 -7.61
C MET A 33 -5.96 -9.35 -8.73
N LYS A 34 -4.91 -9.60 -9.53
CA LYS A 34 -4.59 -8.79 -10.73
C LYS A 34 -5.76 -8.73 -11.68
N ARG A 35 -6.28 -9.89 -12.10
CA ARG A 35 -7.46 -9.94 -13.00
C ARG A 35 -8.67 -9.19 -12.43
N ARG A 36 -8.92 -9.32 -11.12
CA ARG A 36 -10.03 -8.62 -10.45
C ARG A 36 -9.83 -7.10 -10.49
N VAL A 37 -8.66 -6.62 -10.12
CA VAL A 37 -8.35 -5.17 -10.07
C VAL A 37 -8.27 -4.57 -11.47
N ASP A 38 -7.74 -5.31 -12.45
CA ASP A 38 -7.50 -4.82 -13.81
C ASP A 38 -8.76 -4.80 -14.70
N SER A 39 -9.84 -5.45 -14.26
CA SER A 39 -11.17 -5.33 -14.90
C SER A 39 -11.68 -3.89 -14.84
N ASP A 40 -12.54 -3.48 -15.78
CA ASP A 40 -13.03 -2.09 -15.83
C ASP A 40 -13.79 -1.69 -14.54
N VAL A 41 -14.65 -2.59 -14.07
CA VAL A 41 -15.36 -2.44 -12.79
C VAL A 41 -14.36 -2.43 -11.62
N GLY A 42 -13.34 -3.30 -11.66
CA GLY A 42 -12.28 -3.35 -10.65
C GLY A 42 -11.50 -2.05 -10.56
N LYS A 43 -11.12 -1.47 -11.70
CA LYS A 43 -10.42 -0.18 -11.78
C LYS A 43 -11.26 0.95 -11.24
N GLN A 44 -12.55 0.99 -11.58
CA GLN A 44 -13.48 1.98 -11.04
C GLN A 44 -13.61 1.87 -9.51
N ILE A 45 -13.76 0.67 -8.96
CA ILE A 45 -13.82 0.48 -7.50
C ILE A 45 -12.48 0.83 -6.85
N TYR A 46 -11.37 0.38 -7.43
CA TYR A 46 -10.04 0.56 -6.86
C TYR A 46 -9.57 2.03 -6.89
N SER A 47 -10.04 2.83 -7.86
CA SER A 47 -9.70 4.26 -7.92
C SER A 47 -10.19 5.02 -6.69
N HIS A 48 -11.30 4.60 -6.07
CA HIS A 48 -11.84 5.18 -4.85
C HIS A 48 -10.96 4.94 -3.62
N ARG A 49 -9.93 4.08 -3.71
CA ARG A 49 -8.95 3.90 -2.63
C ARG A 49 -8.29 5.22 -2.24
N MET A 50 -8.01 6.08 -3.23
CA MET A 50 -7.38 7.39 -3.00
C MET A 50 -8.21 8.30 -2.10
N SER A 51 -9.55 8.27 -2.22
CA SER A 51 -10.44 9.12 -1.44
C SER A 51 -10.89 8.47 -0.13
N VAL A 52 -11.01 7.14 -0.09
CA VAL A 52 -11.57 6.44 1.07
C VAL A 52 -10.48 5.96 2.04
N VAL A 53 -9.41 5.36 1.51
CA VAL A 53 -8.46 4.58 2.32
C VAL A 53 -7.19 5.37 2.62
N GLU A 54 -6.62 6.05 1.63
CA GLU A 54 -5.38 6.81 1.83
C GLU A 54 -5.47 7.90 2.91
N PRO A 55 -6.58 8.67 3.06
CA PRO A 55 -6.67 9.66 4.13
C PRO A 55 -6.63 9.03 5.53
N VAL A 56 -7.17 7.82 5.68
CA VAL A 56 -7.12 7.07 6.96
C VAL A 56 -5.69 6.71 7.30
N PHE A 57 -4.95 6.14 6.34
CA PHE A 57 -3.54 5.79 6.54
C PHE A 57 -2.65 7.04 6.68
N GLY A 58 -2.94 8.12 5.96
CA GLY A 58 -2.25 9.40 6.08
C GLY A 58 -2.39 10.00 7.48
N ASN A 59 -3.61 10.02 8.03
CA ASN A 59 -3.83 10.49 9.39
C ASN A 59 -3.11 9.60 10.42
N ILE A 60 -3.32 8.28 10.38
CA ILE A 60 -2.70 7.35 11.35
C ILE A 60 -1.16 7.37 11.25
N GLY A 61 -0.61 7.30 10.05
CA GLY A 61 0.82 7.19 9.82
C GLY A 61 1.57 8.50 10.01
N THR A 62 1.06 9.61 9.46
CA THR A 62 1.75 10.91 9.45
C THR A 62 1.33 11.79 10.63
N THR A 63 0.03 11.97 10.84
CA THR A 63 -0.47 12.87 11.90
C THR A 63 -0.37 12.23 13.29
N LYS A 64 -0.79 10.97 13.43
CA LYS A 64 -0.70 10.21 14.70
C LYS A 64 0.64 9.49 14.88
N LYS A 65 1.52 9.55 13.87
CA LYS A 65 2.90 9.05 13.91
C LYS A 65 3.05 7.53 14.13
N LEU A 66 2.04 6.73 13.77
CA LEU A 66 2.17 5.27 13.76
C LEU A 66 2.77 4.77 12.44
N ASN A 67 4.04 5.09 12.22
CA ASN A 67 4.80 4.62 11.06
C ASN A 67 5.39 3.21 11.27
N ARG A 68 5.38 2.69 12.49
CA ARG A 68 5.77 1.32 12.84
C ARG A 68 5.01 0.84 14.07
N PHE A 69 4.73 -0.46 14.14
CA PHE A 69 4.23 -1.07 15.37
C PHE A 69 5.36 -1.15 16.41
N SER A 70 5.05 -0.75 17.64
CA SER A 70 6.01 -0.75 18.75
C SER A 70 5.98 -2.05 19.55
N LEU A 71 4.93 -2.86 19.39
CA LEU A 71 4.73 -4.12 20.09
C LEU A 71 5.13 -5.31 19.23
N ARG A 72 5.44 -6.44 19.89
CA ARG A 72 5.71 -7.74 19.23
C ARG A 72 4.59 -8.73 19.52
N GLY A 73 4.29 -9.56 18.52
CA GLY A 73 3.25 -10.59 18.59
C GLY A 73 1.91 -10.09 18.06
N LYS A 74 1.22 -10.96 17.31
CA LYS A 74 -0.01 -10.64 16.57
C LYS A 74 -1.09 -10.00 17.47
N ALA A 75 -1.33 -10.57 18.65
CA ALA A 75 -2.36 -10.07 19.57
C ALA A 75 -2.08 -8.62 20.03
N LYS A 76 -0.83 -8.32 20.40
CA LYS A 76 -0.44 -6.98 20.88
C LYS A 76 -0.47 -5.95 19.74
N VAL A 77 0.06 -6.32 18.57
CA VAL A 77 0.02 -5.47 17.36
C VAL A 77 -1.42 -5.18 16.94
N GLN A 78 -2.30 -6.17 17.00
CA GLN A 78 -3.73 -5.99 16.71
C GLN A 78 -4.38 -4.99 17.67
N GLY A 79 -4.12 -5.12 18.97
CA GLY A 79 -4.63 -4.17 19.97
C GLY A 79 -4.12 -2.75 19.73
N GLN A 80 -2.83 -2.59 19.42
CA GLN A 80 -2.25 -1.30 19.03
C GLN A 80 -2.95 -0.71 17.80
N TRP A 81 -3.14 -1.51 16.76
CA TRP A 81 -3.81 -1.08 15.53
C TRP A 81 -5.25 -0.62 15.80
N GLN A 82 -6.03 -1.42 16.53
CA GLN A 82 -7.42 -1.09 16.88
C GLN A 82 -7.53 0.21 17.68
N LEU A 83 -6.60 0.46 18.62
CA LEU A 83 -6.57 1.70 19.39
C LEU A 83 -6.35 2.92 18.48
N TYR A 84 -5.42 2.83 17.53
CA TYR A 84 -5.19 3.91 16.57
C TYR A 84 -6.38 4.14 15.63
N CYS A 85 -7.04 3.07 15.19
CA CYS A 85 -8.29 3.18 14.42
C CYS A 85 -9.39 3.87 15.23
N MET A 86 -9.51 3.57 16.53
CA MET A 86 -10.47 4.22 17.42
C MET A 86 -10.19 5.72 17.54
N VAL A 87 -8.94 6.11 17.78
CA VAL A 87 -8.53 7.52 17.84
C VAL A 87 -8.86 8.24 16.54
N HIS A 88 -8.54 7.64 15.39
CA HIS A 88 -8.89 8.19 14.07
C HIS A 88 -10.40 8.40 13.90
N ASN A 89 -11.21 7.40 14.30
CA ASN A 89 -12.67 7.47 14.16
C ASN A 89 -13.28 8.53 15.09
N ILE A 90 -12.81 8.63 16.34
CA ILE A 90 -13.28 9.66 17.29
C ILE A 90 -12.97 11.06 16.73
N GLU A 91 -11.75 11.30 16.25
CA GLU A 91 -11.37 12.57 15.62
C GLU A 91 -12.25 12.88 14.40
N LYS A 92 -12.59 11.87 13.59
CA LYS A 92 -13.48 12.04 12.44
C LYS A 92 -14.89 12.46 12.87
N VAL A 93 -15.44 11.82 13.91
CA VAL A 93 -16.77 12.17 14.44
C VAL A 93 -16.76 13.56 15.05
N LEU A 94 -15.73 13.93 15.81
CA LEU A 94 -15.66 15.27 16.42
C LEU A 94 -15.58 16.40 15.39
N ASN A 95 -14.89 16.19 14.26
CA ASN A 95 -14.73 17.23 13.25
C ASN A 95 -15.85 17.27 12.20
N TYR A 96 -16.50 16.12 11.93
CA TYR A 96 -17.42 15.97 10.80
C TYR A 96 -18.74 15.27 11.14
N GLY A 97 -18.96 14.91 12.40
CA GLY A 97 -20.16 14.19 12.84
C GLY A 97 -21.44 14.98 12.59
N ASP A 98 -21.40 16.29 12.81
CA ASP A 98 -22.56 17.18 12.62
C ASP A 98 -22.85 17.50 11.15
N ILE A 99 -21.89 17.31 10.25
CA ILE A 99 -22.07 17.56 8.80
C ILE A 99 -22.88 16.43 8.14
N ALA A 100 -22.88 15.25 8.76
CA ALA A 100 -23.59 14.07 8.26
C ALA A 100 -24.99 13.89 8.88
N ALA A 101 -25.39 14.74 9.83
CA ALA A 101 -26.69 14.74 10.51
C ALA A 101 -27.66 15.71 9.82
#